data_AF-A0A7W1LP84-F1
#
_entry.id   AF-A0A7W1LP84-F1
#
_cell.length_a   1.000
_cell.length_b   1.000
_cell.length_c   1.000
_cell.angle_alpha   90.00
_cell.angle_beta   90.00
_cell.angle_gamma   90.00
#
_symmetry.space_group_name_H-M   'P 1'
#
loop_
_entity.id
_entity.type
_entity.pdbx_description
1 polymer ?
#
loop_
_entity_poly.entity_id
_entity_poly.type
_entity_poly.pdbx_seq_one_letter_code
_entity_poly.pdbx_strand_id
1 'polypeptide(L)'
;MVGISRARYAQLYGPTVGDRIRLADTNLLLEVTEDRCGGPEFAGNEAVFGGGKVIRESMGQSRTTRAQGAPDLVITGAVVLDHG
;
A
#
# COMPACT_ATOMS: atom_id res chain seq x y z
N MET A 1 -2.91 19.56 -10.72
CA MET A 1 -2.71 18.12 -10.44
C MET A 1 -1.21 17.88 -10.39
N VAL A 2 -0.71 17.17 -9.38
CA VAL A 2 0.72 16.85 -9.24
C VAL A 2 0.93 15.40 -9.68
N GLY A 3 1.95 15.15 -10.49
CA GLY A 3 2.26 13.81 -10.99
C GLY A 3 3.46 13.20 -10.27
N ILE A 4 3.46 11.87 -10.16
CA ILE A 4 4.59 11.06 -9.71
C ILE A 4 4.87 10.00 -10.77
N SER A 5 6.14 9.72 -11.06
CA SER A 5 6.47 8.64 -11.99
C SER A 5 6.17 7.27 -11.36
N ARG A 6 5.77 6.30 -12.18
CA ARG A 6 5.45 4.94 -11.70
C ARG A 6 6.62 4.28 -10.97
N ALA A 7 7.83 4.45 -11.47
CA ALA A 7 9.04 3.96 -10.81
C ALA A 7 9.25 4.59 -9.42
N ARG A 8 8.96 5.90 -9.27
CA ARG A 8 9.08 6.57 -7.98
C ARG A 8 7.96 6.16 -7.01
N TYR A 9 6.75 5.96 -7.53
CA TYR A 9 5.64 5.41 -6.76
C TYR A 9 5.99 4.04 -6.18
N ALA A 10 6.49 3.13 -7.03
CA ALA A 10 6.88 1.78 -6.62
C ALA A 10 7.97 1.76 -5.53
N GLN A 11 8.90 2.71 -5.56
CA GLN A 11 9.93 2.86 -4.51
C GLN A 11 9.38 3.33 -3.16
N LEU A 12 8.27 4.07 -3.15
CA LEU A 12 7.70 4.66 -1.92
C LEU A 12 6.62 3.78 -1.30
N TYR A 13 5.80 3.16 -2.15
CA TYR A 13 4.55 2.51 -1.72
C TYR A 13 4.45 1.06 -2.17
N GLY A 14 5.38 0.59 -2.99
CA GLY A 14 5.31 -0.74 -3.60
C GLY A 14 4.63 -0.74 -4.98
N PRO A 15 4.69 -1.86 -5.70
CA PRO A 15 4.09 -2.01 -7.02
C PRO A 15 2.55 -1.89 -6.96
N THR A 16 1.95 -1.38 -8.03
CA THR A 16 0.49 -1.21 -8.17
C THR A 16 -0.03 -1.97 -9.40
N VAL A 17 -1.34 -1.89 -9.68
CA VAL A 17 -2.01 -2.61 -10.78
C VAL A 17 -1.20 -2.56 -12.07
N GLY A 18 -0.91 -3.74 -12.64
CA GLY A 18 -0.15 -3.93 -13.87
C GLY A 18 1.37 -3.87 -13.73
N ASP A 19 1.91 -3.60 -12.54
CA ASP A 19 3.33 -3.86 -12.26
C ASP A 19 3.57 -5.36 -12.06
N ARG A 20 4.80 -5.80 -12.35
CA ARG A 20 5.19 -7.20 -12.20
C ARG A 20 6.34 -7.37 -11.22
N ILE A 21 6.27 -8.42 -10.43
CA ILE A 21 7.26 -8.81 -9.44
C ILE A 21 7.82 -10.17 -9.82
N ARG A 22 9.15 -10.28 -9.93
CA ARG A 22 9.79 -11.58 -10.07
C ARG A 22 9.80 -12.30 -8.72
N LEU A 23 9.34 -13.55 -8.71
CA LEU A 23 9.37 -14.35 -7.51
C LEU A 23 10.80 -14.86 -7.26
N ALA A 24 11.53 -14.13 -6.42
CA ALA A 24 12.93 -14.39 -6.10
C ALA A 24 13.80 -14.55 -7.36
N ASP A 25 14.62 -15.60 -7.40
CA ASP A 25 15.55 -15.95 -8.48
C ASP A 25 14.91 -16.83 -9.57
N THR A 26 13.59 -17.02 -9.53
CA THR A 26 12.87 -17.82 -10.52
C THR A 26 12.59 -17.04 -11.82
N ASN A 27 12.00 -17.75 -12.79
CA ASN A 27 11.43 -17.16 -14.00
C ASN A 27 9.93 -16.85 -13.88
N LEU A 28 9.37 -16.91 -12.67
CA LEU A 28 7.97 -16.58 -12.43
C LEU A 28 7.79 -15.07 -12.23
N LEU A 29 6.79 -14.50 -12.91
CA LEU A 29 6.37 -13.11 -12.75
C LEU A 29 4.95 -13.07 -12.22
N LEU A 30 4.75 -12.39 -11.09
CA LEU A 30 3.44 -12.07 -10.54
C LEU A 30 3.03 -10.70 -11.07
N GLU A 31 1.81 -10.56 -11.55
CA GLU A 31 1.22 -9.26 -11.91
C GLU A 31 0.24 -8.83 -10.82
N VAL A 32 0.34 -7.58 -10.37
CA VAL A 32 -0.64 -7.01 -9.44
C VAL A 32 -1.94 -6.76 -10.21
N THR A 33 -3.00 -7.47 -9.84
CA THR A 33 -4.30 -7.43 -10.53
C THR A 33 -5.29 -6.45 -9.91
N GLU A 34 -5.15 -6.16 -8.61
CA GLU A 34 -6.00 -5.24 -7.85
C GLU A 34 -5.13 -4.45 -6.86
N ASP A 35 -5.44 -3.17 -6.66
CA ASP A 35 -4.82 -2.33 -5.63
C ASP A 35 -5.89 -1.60 -4.82
N ARG A 36 -6.03 -1.98 -3.56
CA ARG A 36 -6.97 -1.38 -2.60
C ARG A 36 -6.39 -0.20 -1.80
N CYS A 37 -5.09 0.09 -1.99
CA CYS A 37 -4.43 1.22 -1.34
C CYS A 37 -4.55 2.52 -2.15
N GLY A 38 -5.03 2.43 -3.40
CA GLY A 38 -5.45 3.58 -4.18
C GLY A 38 -5.00 3.53 -5.64
N GLY A 39 -3.90 2.85 -5.94
CA GLY A 39 -3.41 2.65 -7.31
C GLY A 39 -3.42 3.90 -8.20
N PRO A 40 -3.52 3.74 -9.53
CA PRO A 40 -3.49 4.86 -10.46
C PRO A 40 -4.66 5.85 -10.28
N GLU A 41 -5.79 5.42 -9.73
CA GLU A 41 -7.02 6.20 -9.63
C GLU A 41 -7.08 7.08 -8.37
N PHE A 42 -6.51 6.62 -7.25
CA PHE A 42 -6.59 7.27 -5.93
C PHE A 42 -5.24 7.47 -5.26
N ALA A 43 -4.15 7.47 -6.03
CA ALA A 43 -2.80 7.74 -5.55
C ALA A 43 -2.72 9.03 -4.69
N GLY A 44 -1.99 8.96 -3.57
CA GLY A 44 -1.76 10.08 -2.65
C GLY A 44 -2.37 9.90 -1.26
N ASN A 45 -3.17 8.87 -1.02
CA ASN A 45 -3.74 8.54 0.29
C ASN A 45 -3.12 7.29 0.94
N GLU A 46 -1.93 6.88 0.49
CA GLU A 46 -1.29 5.67 0.96
C GLU A 46 -1.01 5.75 2.48
N ALA A 47 -1.41 4.72 3.20
CA ALA A 47 -1.22 4.64 4.64
C ALA A 47 0.25 4.36 4.96
N VAL A 48 1.03 5.41 5.22
CA VAL A 48 2.47 5.27 5.54
C VAL A 48 2.77 5.79 6.94
N PHE A 49 3.45 4.96 7.74
CA PHE A 49 3.95 5.32 9.07
C PHE A 49 5.37 5.91 9.01
N GLY A 50 5.66 6.85 9.92
CA GLY A 50 6.96 7.49 10.08
C GLY A 50 6.86 8.98 10.44
N GLY A 51 7.97 9.58 10.85
CA GLY A 51 8.03 11.00 11.21
C GLY A 51 7.51 11.90 10.07
N GLY A 52 6.49 12.70 10.35
CA GLY A 52 5.88 13.61 9.37
C GLY A 52 4.96 12.96 8.33
N LYS A 53 4.70 11.64 8.41
CA LYS A 53 3.86 10.91 7.44
C LYS A 53 2.38 10.83 7.84
N VAL A 54 1.62 10.02 7.11
CA VAL A 54 0.14 9.95 7.14
C VAL A 54 -0.39 9.34 8.43
N ILE A 55 0.20 8.25 8.91
CA ILE A 55 -0.26 7.55 10.12
C ILE A 55 0.25 8.31 11.35
N ARG A 56 -0.55 9.28 11.78
CA ARG A 56 -0.38 10.06 13.01
C ARG A 56 -1.74 10.48 13.56
N GLU A 57 -1.76 10.86 14.84
CA GLU A 57 -2.97 11.37 15.50
C GLU A 57 -3.59 12.51 14.67
N SER A 58 -4.93 12.51 14.57
CA SER A 58 -5.72 13.49 13.81
C SER A 58 -5.60 13.42 12.28
N MET A 59 -4.90 12.41 11.74
CA MET A 59 -4.85 12.09 10.31
C MET A 59 -5.22 10.63 10.06
N GLY A 60 -4.27 9.79 9.61
CA GLY A 60 -4.51 8.38 9.29
C GLY A 60 -4.75 7.47 10.51
N GLN A 61 -4.74 8.00 11.74
CA GLN A 61 -5.01 7.24 12.95
C GLN A 61 -6.27 7.74 13.67
N SER A 62 -7.28 6.88 13.73
CA SER A 62 -8.53 7.12 14.47
C SER A 62 -8.33 7.05 15.99
N ARG A 63 -9.29 7.62 16.75
CA ARG A 63 -9.40 7.48 18.21
C ARG A 63 -10.15 6.21 18.65
N THR A 64 -10.66 5.42 17.70
CA THR A 64 -11.34 4.15 17.97
C THR A 64 -10.42 3.21 18.73
N THR A 65 -10.89 2.68 19.85
CA THR A 65 -10.13 1.71 20.64
C THR A 65 -10.24 0.30 20.04
N ARG A 66 -9.33 -0.60 20.43
CA ARG A 66 -9.42 -2.03 20.12
C ARG A 66 -10.79 -2.62 20.49
N ALA A 67 -11.30 -2.29 21.68
CA ALA A 67 -12.62 -2.76 22.15
C ALA A 67 -13.79 -2.28 21.27
N GLN A 68 -13.57 -1.21 20.49
CA GLN A 68 -14.52 -0.64 19.55
C GLN A 68 -14.25 -1.09 18.09
N GLY A 69 -13.34 -2.05 17.87
CA GLY A 69 -13.07 -2.64 16.56
C GLY A 69 -11.83 -2.12 15.84
N ALA A 70 -10.97 -1.33 16.48
CA ALA A 70 -9.67 -0.99 15.88
C ALA A 70 -8.77 -2.23 15.79
N PRO A 71 -8.02 -2.42 14.69
CA PRO A 71 -7.12 -3.55 14.53
C PRO A 71 -5.94 -3.47 15.51
N ASP A 72 -5.46 -4.63 15.96
CA ASP A 72 -4.27 -4.73 16.83
C ASP A 72 -2.98 -4.39 16.08
N LEU A 73 -2.93 -4.73 14.79
CA LEU A 73 -1.81 -4.48 13.88
C LEU A 73 -2.33 -4.26 12.47
N VAL A 74 -1.70 -3.35 11.74
CA VAL A 74 -1.96 -3.13 10.31
C VAL A 74 -0.65 -3.31 9.54
N ILE A 75 -0.70 -4.12 8.48
CA ILE A 75 0.38 -4.23 7.51
C ILE A 75 0.01 -3.36 6.31
N THR A 76 0.76 -2.29 6.07
CA THR A 76 0.49 -1.31 5.01
C THR A 76 1.30 -1.60 3.75
N GLY A 77 0.73 -1.38 2.56
CA GLY A 77 1.44 -1.53 1.28
C GLY A 77 1.86 -2.98 0.97
N ALA A 78 1.07 -3.95 1.42
CA ALA A 78 1.34 -5.37 1.18
C ALA A 78 0.87 -5.79 -0.23
N VAL A 79 1.70 -6.58 -0.91
CA VAL A 79 1.26 -7.36 -2.08
C VAL A 79 0.81 -8.73 -1.58
N VAL A 80 -0.44 -9.07 -1.85
CA VAL A 80 -1.05 -10.34 -1.43
C VAL A 80 -1.06 -11.30 -2.62
N LEU A 81 -0.44 -12.46 -2.45
CA LEU A 81 -0.59 -13.60 -3.35
C LEU A 81 -1.42 -14.65 -2.62
N ASP A 82 -2.52 -15.07 -3.23
CA ASP A 82 -3.42 -16.06 -2.68
C ASP A 82 -3.98 -16.97 -3.79
N HIS A 83 -4.51 -18.13 -3.42
CA HIS A 83 -5.06 -19.12 -4.36
C HIS A 83 -6.58 -18.98 -4.59
N GLY A 84 -7.23 -18.03 -3.90
CA GLY A 84 -8.69 -17.89 -3.79
C GLY A 84 -9.49 -18.04 -5.06
#